data_AF-A0A6L7WTF7-F1
#
_entry.id   AF-A0A6L7WTF7-F1
#
_cell.length_a   1.000
_cell.length_b   1.000
_cell.length_c   1.000
_cell.angle_alpha   90.00
_cell.angle_beta   90.00
_cell.angle_gamma   90.00
#
_symmetry.space_group_name_H-M   'P 1'
#
loop_
_entity.id
_entity.type
_entity.pdbx_description
1 polymer ?
#
loop_
_entity_poly.entity_id
_entity_poly.type
_entity_poly.pdbx_seq_one_letter_code
_entity_poly.pdbx_strand_id
1 'polypeptide(L)' 'MPGRLPDEGGSRRAGDFSKEADAARPGLLAELWEFMATNKKWWLTPVVLVLLLVGALILMSGTAAAPFIYTLF' A
#
# COMPACT_ATOMS: atom_id res chain seq x y z
N MET A 1 -17.91 -33.65 55.17
CA MET A 1 -18.48 -32.58 54.31
C MET A 1 -17.36 -32.03 53.42
N PRO A 2 -17.31 -32.29 52.11
CA PRO A 2 -16.27 -31.76 51.24
C PRO A 2 -16.63 -30.34 50.78
N GLY A 3 -15.71 -29.40 51.03
CA GLY A 3 -15.84 -28.00 50.62
C GLY A 3 -15.72 -27.84 49.11
N ARG A 4 -16.65 -27.10 48.53
CA ARG A 4 -16.71 -26.72 47.11
C ARG A 4 -15.56 -25.76 46.80
N LEU A 5 -14.78 -26.02 45.74
CA LEU A 5 -13.73 -25.12 45.24
C LEU A 5 -14.37 -23.90 44.55
N PRO A 6 -13.80 -22.68 44.71
CA PRO A 6 -14.21 -21.52 43.94
C PRO A 6 -13.70 -21.61 42.49
N ASP A 7 -14.65 -21.70 41.56
CA ASP A 7 -14.51 -21.75 40.11
C ASP A 7 -14.30 -20.36 39.48
N GLU A 8 -13.25 -19.65 39.87
CA GLU A 8 -12.97 -18.27 39.39
C GLU A 8 -11.91 -18.19 38.27
N GLY A 9 -11.82 -19.21 37.40
CA GLY A 9 -10.77 -19.30 36.37
C GLY A 9 -11.21 -19.12 34.91
N GLY A 10 -12.50 -19.24 34.61
CA GLY A 10 -12.99 -19.38 33.23
C GLY A 10 -13.21 -18.06 32.47
N SER A 11 -13.52 -16.97 33.17
CA SER A 11 -14.04 -15.77 32.51
C SER A 11 -12.98 -14.76 32.06
N ARG A 12 -11.76 -14.78 32.64
CA ARG A 12 -10.75 -13.74 32.39
C ARG A 12 -9.97 -13.97 31.09
N ARG A 13 -9.65 -15.23 30.75
CA ARG A 13 -8.97 -15.58 29.48
C ARG A 13 -9.87 -15.45 28.25
N ALA A 14 -11.16 -15.77 28.38
CA ALA A 14 -12.10 -15.70 27.26
C ALA A 14 -12.23 -14.29 26.69
N GLY A 15 -12.17 -13.26 27.55
CA GLY A 15 -12.22 -11.85 27.12
C GLY A 15 -10.93 -11.35 26.46
N ASP A 16 -9.77 -11.92 26.81
CA ASP A 16 -8.48 -11.53 26.25
C ASP A 16 -8.33 -12.02 24.79
N PHE A 17 -8.79 -13.26 24.50
CA PHE A 17 -8.80 -13.81 23.14
C PHE A 17 -9.73 -13.07 22.18
N SER A 18 -10.89 -12.58 22.64
CA SER A 18 -11.83 -11.84 21.79
C SER A 18 -11.28 -10.48 21.34
N LYS A 19 -10.47 -9.81 22.18
CA LYS A 19 -9.87 -8.51 21.86
C LYS A 19 -8.76 -8.60 20.80
N GLU A 20 -8.06 -9.73 20.75
CA GLU A 20 -6.98 -9.95 19.78
C GLU A 20 -7.52 -10.36 18.40
N ALA A 21 -8.71 -10.98 18.35
CA ALA A 21 -9.38 -11.34 17.10
C ALA A 21 -10.01 -10.13 16.40
N ASP A 22 -10.46 -9.13 17.15
CA ASP A 22 -11.03 -7.87 16.65
C ASP A 22 -9.95 -6.83 16.24
N ALA A 23 -8.66 -7.15 16.45
CA ALA A 23 -7.57 -6.33 15.95
C ALA A 23 -7.70 -6.23 14.42
N ALA A 24 -8.00 -5.02 13.93
CA ALA A 24 -8.18 -4.73 12.53
C ALA A 24 -6.92 -5.10 11.75
N ARG A 25 -6.93 -6.29 11.14
CA ARG A 25 -5.84 -6.74 10.28
C ARG A 25 -5.78 -5.75 9.11
N PRO A 26 -4.64 -5.11 8.83
CA PRO A 26 -4.52 -4.33 7.62
C PRO A 26 -4.89 -5.24 6.45
N GLY A 27 -5.84 -4.80 5.62
CA GLY A 27 -6.28 -5.60 4.48
C GLY A 27 -5.12 -5.81 3.51
N LEU A 28 -5.19 -6.88 2.71
CA LEU A 28 -4.16 -7.18 1.69
C LEU A 28 -3.85 -5.96 0.80
N LEU A 29 -4.85 -5.14 0.49
CA LEU A 29 -4.67 -3.89 -0.27
C LEU A 29 -3.83 -2.85 0.46
N ALA A 30 -3.98 -2.72 1.78
CA ALA A 30 -3.19 -1.80 2.59
C ALA A 30 -1.73 -2.27 2.68
N GLU A 31 -1.50 -3.57 2.92
CA GLU A 31 -0.16 -4.15 2.90
C GLU A 31 0.49 -4.04 1.51
N LEU A 32 -0.25 -4.30 0.42
CA LEU A 32 0.22 -4.12 -0.96
C LEU A 32 0.56 -2.65 -1.25
N TRP A 33 -0.25 -1.71 -0.77
CA TRP A 33 0.00 -0.27 -0.93
C TRP A 33 1.24 0.17 -0.15
N GLU A 34 1.42 -0.31 1.07
CA GLU A 34 2.58 -0.01 1.93
C GLU A 34 3.87 -0.61 1.35
N PHE A 35 3.82 -1.83 0.83
CA PHE A 35 4.94 -2.47 0.13
C PHE A 35 5.35 -1.71 -1.13
N MET A 36 4.35 -1.25 -1.88
CA MET A 36 4.52 -0.47 -3.09
C MET A 36 5.02 0.94 -2.79
N ALA A 37 4.54 1.59 -1.73
CA ALA A 37 5.00 2.90 -1.28
C ALA A 37 6.47 2.85 -0.79
N THR A 38 6.87 1.77 -0.13
CA THR A 38 8.23 1.55 0.37
C THR A 38 9.27 1.55 -0.76
N ASN A 39 8.93 1.01 -1.94
CA ASN A 39 9.83 0.94 -3.10
C ASN A 39 9.66 2.09 -4.11
N LYS A 40 8.47 2.74 -4.15
CA LYS A 40 8.12 3.68 -5.24
C LYS A 40 8.88 5.00 -5.22
N LYS A 41 9.42 5.49 -4.10
CA LYS A 41 10.12 6.80 -4.10
C LYS A 41 11.31 6.82 -5.06
N TRP A 42 12.07 5.74 -5.16
CA TRP A 42 13.21 5.66 -6.08
C TRP A 42 12.84 5.20 -7.50
N TRP A 43 11.76 4.42 -7.65
CA TRP A 43 11.36 3.89 -8.97
C TRP A 43 10.40 4.81 -9.73
N LEU A 44 9.52 5.55 -9.02
CA LEU A 44 8.57 6.48 -9.62
C LEU A 44 9.25 7.79 -10.03
N THR A 45 10.27 8.22 -9.28
CA THR A 45 11.02 9.45 -9.56
C THR A 45 11.58 9.51 -10.99
N PRO A 46 12.34 8.52 -11.50
CA PRO A 46 12.84 8.57 -12.87
C PRO A 46 11.72 8.56 -13.92
N VAL A 47 10.63 7.82 -13.68
CA VAL A 47 9.47 7.77 -14.60
C VAL A 47 8.79 9.13 -14.68
N VAL A 48 8.50 9.75 -13.53
CA VAL A 48 7.88 11.08 -13.45
C VAL A 48 8.81 12.14 -14.06
N LEU A 49 10.12 12.05 -13.80
CA LEU A 49 11.11 12.97 -14.38
C LEU A 49 11.09 12.92 -15.91
N VAL A 50 11.11 11.72 -16.51
CA VAL A 50 11.05 11.55 -17.97
C VAL A 50 9.71 12.04 -18.53
N LEU A 51 8.60 11.74 -17.87
CA LEU A 51 7.27 12.24 -18.29
C LEU A 51 7.20 13.77 -18.27
N LEU A 52 7.77 14.40 -17.24
CA LEU A 52 7.85 15.86 -17.17
C LEU A 52 8.76 16.44 -18.24
N LEU A 53 9.92 15.83 -18.50
CA LEU A 53 10.83 16.25 -19.57
C LEU A 53 10.16 16.14 -20.94
N VAL A 54 9.51 15.02 -21.23
CA VAL A 54 8.75 14.82 -22.49
C VAL A 54 7.58 15.81 -22.57
N GLY A 55 6.83 16.01 -21.50
CA GLY A 55 5.74 17.00 -21.45
C GLY A 55 6.23 18.42 -21.70
N ALA A 56 7.35 18.81 -21.10
CA ALA A 56 7.99 20.11 -21.32
C ALA A 56 8.47 20.27 -22.77
N LEU A 57 9.09 19.22 -23.34
CA LEU A 57 9.48 19.18 -24.75
C LEU A 57 8.27 19.36 -25.67
N ILE A 58 7.16 18.67 -25.41
CA ILE A 58 5.92 18.78 -26.19
C ILE A 58 5.38 20.22 -26.14
N LEU A 59 5.32 20.81 -24.94
CA LEU A 59 4.83 22.19 -24.75
C LEU A 59 5.71 23.22 -25.48
N MET A 60 7.04 23.02 -25.50
CA MET A 60 7.98 23.88 -26.23
C MET A 60 8.05 23.58 -27.73
N SER A 61 7.51 22.44 -28.19
CA SER A 61 7.68 21.96 -29.57
C SER A 61 6.73 22.61 -30.58
N GLY A 62 5.67 23.31 -30.14
CA GLY A 62 4.71 24.01 -31.01
C GLY A 62 3.84 23.11 -31.88
N THR A 63 4.45 22.22 -32.69
CA THR A 63 3.81 21.22 -33.58
C THR A 63 4.78 20.08 -34.00
N ALA A 64 6.00 19.97 -33.47
CA ALA A 64 7.10 19.24 -34.15
C ALA A 64 7.48 17.84 -33.59
N ALA A 65 6.87 17.34 -32.51
CA ALA A 65 7.16 15.99 -31.99
C ALA A 65 6.34 14.87 -32.68
N ALA A 66 5.25 15.22 -33.37
CA ALA A 66 4.36 14.29 -34.06
C ALA A 66 5.04 13.37 -35.12
N PRO A 67 5.98 13.83 -35.98
CA PRO A 67 6.50 12.98 -37.06
C PRO A 67 7.52 11.92 -36.59
N PHE A 68 8.15 12.07 -35.42
CA PHE A 68 9.20 11.12 -34.98
C PHE A 68 8.65 9.87 -34.29
N ILE A 69 7.44 9.94 -33.74
CA ILE A 69 6.72 8.78 -33.18
C ILE A 69 6.26 7.83 -34.29
N TYR A 70 5.96 8.34 -35.48
CA TYR A 70 5.50 7.54 -36.61
C TYR A 70 6.62 7.04 -37.54
N THR A 71 7.83 7.61 -37.50
CA THR A 71 8.95 7.15 -38.37
C THR A 71 9.64 5.88 -37.89
N LEU A 72 9.34 5.38 -36.69
CA LEU A 72 9.89 4.12 -36.17
C LEU A 72 9.04 2.89 -36.55
N PHE A 73 7.98 3.07 -37.35
CA PHE A 73 7.15 2.01 -37.93
C PHE A 73 7.02 2.17 -39.44
#